data_AF-A0A6G8DJB7-F1
#
_entry.id   AF-A0A6G8DJB7-F1
#
_cell.length_a   1.000
_cell.length_b   1.000
_cell.length_c   1.000
_cell.angle_alpha   90.00
_cell.angle_beta   90.00
_cell.angle_gamma   90.00
#
_symmetry.space_group_name_H-M   'P 1'
#
loop_
_entity.id
_entity.type
_entity.pdbx_description
1 polymer ?
#
loop_
_entity_poly.entity_id
_entity_poly.type
_entity_poly.pdbx_seq_one_letter_code
_entity_poly.pdbx_strand_id
1 'polypeptide(L)'
;MLAGLGGRQFLSRTVGEFYQAIGKYMSSEDSAEHDKQHSRQAQFLTHALAGEPEPTHSARACFLARGLNPALFEALLEFLDARLLELGFTPAMSDQLVRTATDLFDRCDEPLSIAC
;
A
#
# COMPACT_ATOMS: atom_id res chain seq x y z
N MET A 1 5.97 9.98 9.45
CA MET A 1 7.33 9.45 9.21
C MET A 1 7.81 9.65 7.78
N LEU A 2 6.97 9.56 6.74
CA LEU A 2 7.36 9.87 5.34
C LEU A 2 7.31 11.37 4.96
N ALA A 3 7.02 12.27 5.90
CA ALA A 3 6.82 13.69 5.62
C ALA A 3 8.04 14.36 4.96
N GLY A 4 9.27 13.93 5.32
CA GLY A 4 10.51 14.42 4.71
C GLY A 4 10.71 14.02 3.24
N LEU A 5 9.98 13.00 2.75
CA LEU A 5 9.98 12.57 1.34
C LEU A 5 8.77 13.12 0.55
N GLY A 6 7.97 14.01 1.13
CA GLY A 6 6.70 14.44 0.53
C GLY A 6 5.58 13.39 0.64
N GLY A 7 5.74 12.40 1.52
CA GLY A 7 4.71 11.44 1.97
C GLY A 7 3.86 10.84 0.86
N ARG A 8 2.73 11.49 0.58
CA ARG A 8 1.78 11.13 -0.48
C ARG A 8 2.41 11.07 -1.86
N GLN A 9 3.23 12.06 -2.22
CA GLN A 9 3.82 12.12 -3.55
C GLN A 9 4.84 10.99 -3.74
N PHE A 10 5.62 10.70 -2.69
CA PHE A 10 6.54 9.57 -2.68
C PHE A 10 5.77 8.25 -2.87
N LEU A 11 4.77 7.98 -2.04
CA LEU A 11 3.99 6.74 -2.13
C LEU A 11 3.29 6.58 -3.48
N SER A 12 2.67 7.64 -3.99
CA SER A 12 2.04 7.60 -5.32
C SER A 12 3.04 7.32 -6.43
N ARG A 13 4.27 7.87 -6.36
CA ARG A 13 5.33 7.57 -7.33
C ARG A 13 5.80 6.13 -7.20
N THR A 14 6.07 5.65 -5.99
CA THR A 14 6.54 4.28 -5.75
C THR A 14 5.53 3.25 -6.27
N VAL A 15 4.24 3.47 -6.03
CA VAL A 15 3.17 2.60 -6.55
C VAL A 15 3.15 2.68 -8.08
N GLY A 16 3.25 3.87 -8.67
CA GLY A 16 3.34 4.01 -10.13
C GLY A 16 4.54 3.28 -10.74
N GLU A 17 5.72 3.36 -10.11
CA GLU A 17 6.93 2.65 -10.53
C GLU A 17 6.75 1.12 -10.46
N PHE A 18 6.10 0.62 -9.40
CA PHE A 18 5.74 -0.79 -9.27
C PHE A 18 4.83 -1.26 -10.42
N TYR A 19 3.75 -0.53 -10.72
CA TYR A 19 2.83 -0.89 -11.80
C TYR A 19 3.48 -0.80 -13.19
N GLN A 20 4.39 0.15 -13.40
CA GLN A 20 5.20 0.22 -14.62
C GLN A 20 6.18 -0.97 -14.74
N ALA A 21 6.72 -1.45 -13.63
CA ALA A 21 7.64 -2.58 -13.62
C ALA A 21 6.92 -3.90 -13.96
N ILE A 22 5.77 -4.17 -13.32
CA ILE A 22 5.01 -5.40 -13.57
C ILE A 22 4.26 -5.37 -14.89
N GLY A 23 3.78 -4.20 -15.33
CA GLY A 23 2.98 -4.04 -16.55
C GLY A 23 3.67 -4.49 -17.84
N LYS A 24 5.02 -4.56 -17.85
CA LYS A 24 5.82 -5.09 -18.97
C LYS A 24 5.57 -6.58 -19.25
N TYR A 25 5.03 -7.30 -18.28
CA TYR A 25 4.83 -8.75 -18.33
C TYR A 25 3.35 -9.13 -18.50
N MET A 26 2.47 -8.16 -18.78
CA MET A 26 1.03 -8.33 -18.67
C MET A 26 0.31 -8.31 -20.02
N SER A 27 -0.84 -8.99 -20.08
CA SER A 27 -1.75 -8.88 -21.21
C SER A 27 -2.52 -7.55 -21.17
N SER A 28 -3.13 -7.18 -22.30
CA SER A 28 -3.96 -5.97 -22.37
C SER A 28 -5.22 -6.04 -21.50
N GLU A 29 -5.75 -7.24 -21.25
CA GLU A 29 -6.92 -7.44 -20.39
C GLU A 29 -6.56 -7.23 -18.91
N ASP A 30 -5.41 -7.73 -18.49
CA ASP A 30 -4.92 -7.55 -17.12
C ASP A 30 -4.58 -6.07 -16.83
N SER A 31 -4.17 -5.31 -17.85
CA SER A 31 -3.80 -3.89 -17.70
C SER A 31 -4.94 -3.02 -17.14
N ALA A 32 -6.19 -3.28 -17.53
CA ALA A 32 -7.34 -2.48 -17.09
C ALA A 32 -7.75 -2.77 -15.63
N GLU A 33 -7.55 -4.00 -15.18
CA GLU A 33 -7.73 -4.36 -13.76
C GLU A 33 -6.63 -3.75 -12.90
N HIS A 34 -5.41 -3.69 -13.45
CA HIS A 34 -4.25 -3.12 -12.79
C HIS A 34 -4.36 -1.60 -12.60
N ASP A 35 -4.95 -0.85 -13.52
CA ASP A 35 -5.19 0.59 -13.31
C ASP A 35 -6.08 0.87 -12.08
N LYS A 36 -7.08 0.00 -11.86
CA LYS A 36 -7.95 0.08 -10.66
C LYS A 36 -7.19 -0.29 -9.40
N GLN A 37 -6.36 -1.35 -9.46
CA GLN A 37 -5.52 -1.77 -8.33
C GLN A 37 -4.47 -0.71 -7.98
N HIS A 38 -3.85 -0.09 -8.99
CA HIS A 38 -2.90 1.02 -8.84
C HIS A 38 -3.49 2.17 -8.03
N SER A 39 -4.65 2.70 -8.45
CA SER A 39 -5.29 3.82 -7.74
C SER A 39 -5.65 3.46 -6.30
N ARG A 40 -6.15 2.23 -6.08
CA ARG A 40 -6.59 1.77 -4.77
C ARG A 40 -5.42 1.53 -3.81
N GLN A 41 -4.35 0.89 -4.28
CA GLN A 41 -3.14 0.65 -3.49
C GLN A 41 -2.45 1.98 -3.11
N ALA A 42 -2.39 2.94 -4.03
CA ALA A 42 -1.84 4.26 -3.73
C ALA A 42 -2.63 5.00 -2.64
N GLN A 43 -3.96 4.93 -2.69
CA GLN A 43 -4.82 5.50 -1.65
C GLN A 43 -4.67 4.77 -0.32
N PHE A 44 -4.60 3.44 -0.33
CA PHE A 44 -4.44 2.63 0.88
C PHE A 44 -3.10 2.90 1.57
N LEU A 45 -1.98 2.85 0.85
CA LEU A 45 -0.66 3.14 1.42
C LEU A 45 -0.55 4.59 1.91
N THR A 46 -1.16 5.54 1.19
CA THR A 46 -1.24 6.93 1.63
C THR A 46 -1.95 7.04 2.96
N HIS A 47 -3.10 6.37 3.12
CA HIS A 47 -3.83 6.32 4.38
C HIS A 47 -2.99 5.69 5.50
N ALA A 48 -2.35 4.55 5.22
CA ALA A 48 -1.57 3.80 6.19
C ALA A 48 -0.32 4.56 6.66
N LEU A 49 0.37 5.26 5.76
CA LEU A 49 1.75 5.71 6.00
C LEU A 49 1.97 7.23 5.92
N ALA A 50 1.06 7.99 5.27
CA ALA A 50 1.23 9.43 5.09
C ALA A 50 0.77 10.27 6.29
N GLY A 51 0.26 9.66 7.37
CA GLY A 51 -0.15 10.37 8.58
C GLY A 51 -1.34 11.31 8.37
N GLU A 52 -2.28 10.91 7.50
CA GLU A 52 -3.55 11.61 7.33
C GLU A 52 -4.29 11.71 8.69
N PRO A 53 -5.13 12.76 8.90
CA PRO A 53 -5.83 12.98 10.17
C PRO A 53 -6.95 11.96 10.45
N GLU A 54 -7.27 11.09 9.48
CA GLU A 54 -8.21 9.99 9.71
C GLU A 54 -7.60 8.91 10.63
N PRO A 55 -8.41 8.24 11.46
CA PRO A 55 -7.96 7.08 12.20
C PRO A 55 -7.36 6.04 11.24
N THR A 56 -6.24 5.44 11.63
CA THR A 56 -5.61 4.35 10.86
C THR A 56 -6.63 3.25 10.53
N HIS A 57 -7.59 3.00 11.42
CA HIS A 57 -8.70 2.05 11.25
C HIS A 57 -10.03 2.76 10.91
N SER A 58 -10.09 3.43 9.76
CA SER A 58 -11.33 4.07 9.28
C SER A 58 -12.13 3.13 8.34
N ALA A 59 -13.43 3.38 8.21
CA ALA A 59 -14.27 2.66 7.23
C ALA A 59 -13.71 2.76 5.80
N ARG A 60 -13.01 3.86 5.49
CA ARG A 60 -12.31 4.07 4.22
C ARG A 60 -11.13 3.11 4.07
N ALA A 61 -10.29 2.94 5.09
CA ALA A 61 -9.20 1.97 5.07
C ALA A 61 -9.71 0.55 4.81
N CYS A 62 -10.78 0.13 5.51
CA CYS A 62 -11.39 -1.18 5.32
C CYS A 62 -11.98 -1.35 3.92
N PHE A 63 -12.68 -0.33 3.41
CA PHE A 63 -13.22 -0.34 2.05
C PHE A 63 -12.12 -0.46 0.99
N LEU A 64 -10.99 0.24 1.18
CA LEU A 64 -9.85 0.17 0.29
C LEU A 64 -9.23 -1.24 0.32
N ALA A 65 -8.88 -1.75 1.51
CA ALA A 65 -8.26 -3.05 1.72
C ALA A 65 -9.03 -4.20 1.08
N ARG A 66 -10.36 -4.28 1.29
CA ARG A 66 -11.22 -5.35 0.72
C ARG A 66 -11.27 -5.40 -0.81
N GLY A 67 -10.88 -4.31 -1.48
CA GLY A 67 -10.80 -4.25 -2.93
C GLY A 67 -9.40 -4.49 -3.49
N LEU A 68 -8.39 -4.70 -2.62
CA LEU A 68 -7.03 -5.00 -3.05
C LEU A 68 -6.90 -6.47 -3.40
N ASN A 69 -6.08 -6.75 -4.40
CA ASN A 69 -5.54 -8.09 -4.61
C ASN A 69 -4.41 -8.34 -3.58
N PRO A 70 -4.53 -9.35 -2.69
CA PRO A 70 -3.53 -9.60 -1.64
C PRO A 70 -2.13 -9.89 -2.19
N ALA A 71 -2.01 -10.68 -3.27
CA ALA A 71 -0.72 -11.02 -3.86
C ALA A 71 -0.02 -9.79 -4.48
N LEU A 72 -0.79 -8.92 -5.13
CA LEU A 72 -0.25 -7.65 -5.64
C LEU A 72 0.10 -6.68 -4.51
N PHE A 73 -0.59 -6.75 -3.39
CA PHE A 73 -0.30 -5.90 -2.24
C PHE A 73 0.98 -6.34 -1.54
N GLU A 74 1.18 -7.65 -1.32
CA GLU A 74 2.41 -8.21 -0.78
C GLU A 74 3.62 -7.87 -1.67
N ALA A 75 3.51 -8.09 -2.99
CA ALA A 75 4.57 -7.72 -3.94
C ALA A 75 4.88 -6.21 -3.95
N LEU A 76 3.86 -5.36 -3.77
CA LEU A 76 4.05 -3.92 -3.64
C LEU A 76 4.80 -3.55 -2.34
N LEU A 77 4.54 -4.25 -1.23
CA LEU A 77 5.24 -4.03 0.04
C LEU A 77 6.70 -4.45 -0.05
N GLU A 78 7.01 -5.57 -0.70
CA GLU A 78 8.39 -5.99 -0.99
C GLU A 78 9.12 -4.94 -1.85
N PHE A 79 8.45 -4.44 -2.90
CA PHE A 79 8.99 -3.37 -3.73
C PHE A 79 9.24 -2.08 -2.94
N LEU A 80 8.30 -1.70 -2.06
CA LEU A 80 8.43 -0.53 -1.19
C LEU A 80 9.59 -0.68 -0.21
N ASP A 81 9.77 -1.85 0.39
CA ASP A 81 10.87 -2.15 1.32
C ASP A 81 12.23 -1.96 0.64
N ALA A 82 12.43 -2.61 -0.51
CA ALA A 82 13.64 -2.46 -1.31
C ALA A 82 13.90 -0.98 -1.67
N ARG A 83 12.84 -0.25 -2.06
CA ARG A 83 12.93 1.17 -2.42
C ARG A 83 13.33 2.06 -1.25
N LEU A 84 12.82 1.80 -0.05
CA LEU A 84 13.18 2.55 1.15
C LEU A 84 14.65 2.34 1.51
N LEU A 85 15.13 1.10 1.42
CA LEU A 85 16.54 0.76 1.64
C LEU A 85 17.46 1.46 0.62
N GLU A 86 17.09 1.49 -0.66
CA GLU A 86 17.82 2.23 -1.71
C GLU A 86 17.95 3.73 -1.41
N LEU A 87 16.92 4.32 -0.80
CA LEU A 87 16.89 5.73 -0.42
C LEU A 87 17.62 6.02 0.90
N GLY A 88 18.26 5.00 1.50
CA GLY A 88 19.07 5.13 2.70
C GLY A 88 18.28 5.07 4.01
N PHE A 89 17.02 4.59 3.99
CA PHE A 89 16.30 4.29 5.23
C PHE A 89 16.96 3.11 5.93
N THR A 90 16.92 3.12 7.26
CA THR A 90 17.43 1.97 8.03
C THR A 90 16.48 0.79 7.87
N PRO A 91 16.98 -0.47 7.92
CA PRO A 91 16.13 -1.65 7.86
C PRO A 91 15.00 -1.62 8.90
N ALA A 92 15.30 -1.19 10.12
CA ALA A 92 14.31 -1.08 11.18
C ALA A 92 13.17 -0.09 10.85
N MET A 93 13.48 1.04 10.20
CA MET A 93 12.46 2.01 9.78
C MET A 93 11.63 1.47 8.62
N SER A 94 12.27 0.77 7.68
CA SER A 94 11.58 0.14 6.55
C SER A 94 10.61 -0.94 7.03
N ASP A 95 11.11 -1.86 7.86
CA ASP A 95 10.32 -2.92 8.51
C ASP A 95 9.11 -2.34 9.25
N GLN A 96 9.31 -1.25 9.99
CA GLN A 96 8.21 -0.61 10.73
C GLN A 96 7.12 -0.07 9.80
N LEU A 97 7.50 0.54 8.67
CA LEU A 97 6.54 1.06 7.70
C LEU A 97 5.77 -0.07 6.99
N VAL A 98 6.49 -1.11 6.56
CA VAL A 98 5.88 -2.30 5.95
C VAL A 98 4.91 -2.95 6.92
N ARG A 99 5.33 -3.23 8.16
CA ARG A 99 4.47 -3.80 9.21
C ARG A 99 3.25 -2.94 9.49
N THR A 100 3.39 -1.61 9.51
CA THR A 100 2.24 -0.72 9.71
C THR A 100 1.18 -0.88 8.61
N ALA A 101 1.61 -1.03 7.35
CA ALA A 101 0.69 -1.25 6.24
C ALA A 101 0.08 -2.65 6.26
N THR A 102 0.87 -3.68 6.57
CA THR A 102 0.41 -5.07 6.73
C THR A 102 -0.60 -5.22 7.86
N ASP A 103 -0.27 -4.73 9.06
CA ASP A 103 -1.16 -4.82 10.23
C ASP A 103 -2.51 -4.14 9.98
N LEU A 104 -2.51 -3.01 9.25
CA LEU A 104 -3.75 -2.36 8.85
C LEU A 104 -4.55 -3.22 7.86
N PHE A 105 -3.88 -3.78 6.86
CA PHE A 105 -4.51 -4.63 5.86
C PHE A 105 -5.18 -5.86 6.49
N ASP A 106 -4.45 -6.57 7.36
CA ASP A 106 -4.95 -7.78 8.02
C ASP A 106 -6.15 -7.50 8.93
N ARG A 107 -6.11 -6.40 9.69
CA ARG A 107 -7.25 -5.97 10.54
C ARG A 107 -8.48 -5.55 9.74
N CYS A 108 -8.30 -5.12 8.49
CA CYS A 108 -9.43 -4.79 7.61
C CYS A 108 -10.09 -6.04 7.01
N ASP A 109 -9.37 -7.16 6.97
CA ASP A 109 -9.83 -8.46 6.50
C ASP A 109 -10.44 -9.32 7.62
N GLU A 110 -10.08 -9.07 8.89
CA GLU A 110 -10.72 -9.72 10.03
C GLU A 110 -12.25 -9.57 9.92
N PRO A 111 -13.01 -10.69 9.89
CA PRO A 111 -14.45 -10.62 9.89
C PRO A 111 -14.87 -9.87 11.15
N LEU A 112 -15.69 -8.84 10.98
CA LEU A 112 -16.41 -8.19 12.07
C LEU A 112 -17.24 -9.29 12.75
N SER A 113 -16.66 -9.97 13.74
CA SER A 113 -17.37 -10.88 14.61
C SER A 113 -18.29 -9.99 15.42
N ILE A 114 -19.50 -9.78 14.90
CA ILE A 114 -20.57 -9.08 15.60
C ILE A 114 -20.91 -9.99 16.77
N ALA A 115 -20.39 -9.64 17.95
CA ALA A 115 -20.94 -10.15 19.19
C ALA A 115 -22.40 -9.69 19.27
N CYS A 116 -23.32 -10.63 19.06
CA CYS A 116 -24.74 -10.48 19.36
C CYS A 116 -24.96 -10.35 20.87
#